data_AF-A0A0F8WKV1-F1
#
_entry.id   AF-A0A0F8WKV1-F1
#
_cell.length_a   1.000
_cell.length_b   1.000
_cell.length_c   1.000
_cell.angle_alpha   90.00
_cell.angle_beta   90.00
_cell.angle_gamma   90.00
#
_symmetry.space_group_name_H-M   'P 1'
#
loop_
_entity.id
_entity.type
_entity.pdbx_description
1 polymer ?
#
loop_
_entity_poly.entity_id
_entity_poly.type
_entity_poly.pdbx_seq_one_letter_code
_entity_poly.pdbx_strand_id
1 'polypeptide(L)'
;MILPRWSWASWLTAALAGSGTVAALELDIGDQGTSSSGSIKNAARTVAYNMMSYYHGNESGQIPGKLPGTWWEGGAMFMTLIQYWYWTGDTSYNDVTAQGMLWQKGHDDYFPSNDSNYLGNDDQVFWGLAAMTAAELKFPEQDDQPSWLSLAQGVFNTQVPRWDTTTCKGGLRWQIWPYLAGYTTKNAISNGGLFQLAARLGRYTQNETYIQWAEKIWDWSATTPLLKLTEWTIADTTSIEAQCQDHGDIQWTYNYGTYLSGAAYMYNLTNGHEKWKSAIDGYLRTTFSKFFPAEYGGQVMSEISCEPTMNCDRNQDCFKGFLSSWLTFIATIVPYTSSEIMPKIQQSALAAARQCVGGDSGSQCGRRWHQNTWDGSTSLESDMSALSVISSTMIAFHQGAEPLTSHSGGTSKSNPTAGTGTHKGTPNQPKPITTGDRAGASILTILFLGTWISGVAWMIYGG
;
A
#
# COMPACT_ATOMS: atom_id res chain seq x y z
N MET A 1 71.07 4.43 44.37
CA MET A 1 69.97 5.41 44.14
C MET A 1 69.15 4.85 43.00
N ILE A 2 67.99 4.29 43.34
CA ILE A 2 67.10 3.52 42.48
C ILE A 2 66.12 4.51 41.85
N LEU A 3 65.91 4.42 40.53
CA LEU A 3 64.61 4.62 39.87
C LEU A 3 64.70 4.18 38.39
N PRO A 4 63.81 3.29 37.91
CA PRO A 4 63.83 2.76 36.55
C PRO A 4 62.96 3.58 35.59
N ARG A 5 63.43 3.76 34.35
CA ARG A 5 62.66 4.30 33.22
C ARG A 5 61.87 3.16 32.55
N TRP A 6 60.61 2.99 32.94
CA TRP A 6 59.63 2.21 32.18
C TRP A 6 58.25 2.81 32.42
N SER A 7 57.74 3.60 31.48
CA SER A 7 56.34 4.07 31.46
C SER A 7 56.02 4.93 30.23
N TRP A 8 56.01 4.31 29.04
CA TRP A 8 55.42 4.93 27.82
C TRP A 8 54.53 3.94 27.06
N ALA A 9 53.73 3.14 27.78
CA ALA A 9 52.77 2.21 27.15
C ALA A 9 51.59 1.90 28.08
N SER A 10 50.83 2.89 28.53
CA SER A 10 49.58 2.64 29.31
C SER A 10 48.54 3.76 29.21
N TRP A 11 48.42 4.46 28.07
CA TRP A 11 47.39 5.51 27.89
C TRP A 11 46.66 5.43 26.55
N LEU A 12 46.32 4.23 26.09
CA LEU A 12 45.51 4.04 24.87
C LEU A 12 44.42 2.95 25.00
N THR A 13 44.01 2.62 26.23
CA THR A 13 42.97 1.59 26.50
C THR A 13 41.98 2.06 27.56
N ALA A 14 41.38 3.24 27.37
CA ALA A 14 40.27 3.69 28.21
C ALA A 14 39.33 4.69 27.50
N ALA A 15 39.01 4.46 26.21
CA ALA A 15 38.04 5.28 25.49
C ALA A 15 37.18 4.52 24.47
N LEU A 16 36.88 3.23 24.71
CA LEU A 16 35.97 2.43 23.87
C LEU A 16 34.99 1.55 24.67
N ALA A 17 34.73 1.86 25.94
CA ALA A 17 33.73 1.17 26.75
C ALA A 17 32.48 2.04 26.98
N GLY A 18 32.02 2.68 25.91
CA GLY A 18 30.80 3.50 25.88
C GLY A 18 29.92 3.16 24.68
N SER A 19 30.00 1.93 24.15
CA SER A 19 28.91 1.39 23.34
C SER A 19 27.75 1.13 24.29
N GLY A 20 26.89 2.13 24.47
CA GLY A 20 25.59 1.91 25.09
C GLY A 20 24.96 0.71 24.41
N THR A 21 24.56 -0.29 25.19
CA THR A 21 23.68 -1.34 24.68
C THR A 21 22.43 -0.64 24.19
N VAL A 22 22.29 -0.50 22.87
CA VAL A 22 21.03 -0.09 22.25
C VAL A 22 20.06 -1.23 22.56
N ALA A 23 19.26 -1.03 23.61
CA ALA A 23 18.29 -2.01 24.04
C ALA A 23 17.19 -2.10 22.99
N ALA A 24 16.72 -3.31 22.72
CA ALA A 24 15.66 -3.49 21.77
C ALA A 24 14.39 -2.74 22.19
N LEU A 25 13.57 -2.35 21.22
CA LEU A 25 12.26 -1.77 21.50
C LEU A 25 11.47 -2.75 22.37
N GLU A 26 11.25 -2.39 23.64
CA GLU A 26 10.56 -3.25 24.60
C GLU A 26 9.06 -3.27 24.28
N LEU A 27 8.59 -4.41 23.77
CA LEU A 27 7.18 -4.65 23.46
C LEU A 27 6.66 -5.78 24.36
N ASP A 28 5.74 -5.42 25.27
CA ASP A 28 5.00 -6.34 26.11
C ASP A 28 3.56 -6.46 25.64
N ILE A 29 3.13 -7.70 25.38
CA ILE A 29 1.77 -8.06 24.98
C ILE A 29 1.13 -9.09 25.94
N GLY A 30 1.78 -9.37 27.08
CA GLY A 30 1.50 -10.52 27.93
C GLY A 30 0.14 -10.49 28.62
N ASP A 31 -0.31 -9.31 29.06
CA ASP A 31 -1.58 -9.15 29.78
C ASP A 31 -2.49 -8.11 29.11
N GLN A 32 -3.81 -8.32 29.17
CA GLN A 32 -4.85 -7.37 28.72
C GLN A 32 -4.97 -6.13 29.63
N GLY A 33 -3.90 -5.77 30.34
CA GLY A 33 -3.84 -4.67 31.29
C GLY A 33 -3.35 -3.35 30.69
N THR A 34 -3.47 -2.27 31.47
CA THR A 34 -3.02 -0.93 31.08
C THR A 34 -1.51 -0.84 30.82
N SER A 35 -0.71 -1.72 31.45
CA SER A 35 0.75 -1.78 31.26
C SER A 35 1.13 -2.21 29.85
N SER A 36 0.60 -3.34 29.37
CA SER A 36 0.91 -3.85 28.02
C SER A 36 0.31 -2.94 26.94
N SER A 37 -0.87 -2.36 27.16
CA SER A 37 -1.41 -1.30 26.29
C SER A 37 -0.46 -0.09 26.18
N GLY A 38 0.11 0.36 27.30
CA GLY A 38 1.10 1.42 27.33
C GLY A 38 2.39 1.07 26.58
N SER A 39 2.88 -0.17 26.75
CA SER A 39 4.06 -0.67 26.01
C SER A 39 3.83 -0.66 24.50
N ILE A 40 2.72 -1.22 24.02
CA ILE A 40 2.38 -1.24 22.59
C ILE A 40 2.29 0.18 22.01
N LYS A 41 1.61 1.10 22.69
CA LYS A 41 1.50 2.50 22.23
C LYS A 41 2.86 3.19 22.17
N ASN A 42 3.72 2.95 23.16
CA ASN A 42 5.07 3.52 23.18
C ASN A 42 5.93 2.98 22.04
N ALA A 43 5.90 1.67 21.82
CA ALA A 43 6.57 1.01 20.71
C ALA A 43 6.09 1.57 19.36
N ALA A 44 4.77 1.56 19.13
CA ALA A 44 4.17 2.08 17.90
C ALA A 44 4.51 3.55 17.66
N ARG A 45 4.49 4.40 18.69
CA ARG A 45 4.86 5.82 18.59
C ARG A 45 6.31 6.02 18.16
N THR A 46 7.25 5.24 18.69
CA THR A 46 8.65 5.29 18.28
C THR A 46 8.81 4.87 16.82
N VAL A 47 8.16 3.78 16.40
CA VAL A 47 8.26 3.30 15.01
C VAL A 47 7.58 4.28 14.04
N ALA A 48 6.45 4.88 14.43
CA ALA A 48 5.79 5.94 13.64
C ALA A 48 6.69 7.17 13.47
N TYR A 49 7.42 7.56 14.53
CA TYR A 49 8.42 8.62 14.43
C TYR A 49 9.56 8.27 13.47
N ASN A 50 10.11 7.04 13.54
CA ASN A 50 11.14 6.61 12.61
C ASN A 50 10.65 6.64 11.16
N MET A 51 9.47 6.06 10.89
CA MET A 51 8.86 6.07 9.55
C MET A 51 8.69 7.51 9.03
N MET A 52 8.13 8.39 9.87
CA MET A 52 7.88 9.78 9.48
C MET A 52 9.15 10.63 9.34
N SER A 53 10.28 10.21 9.90
CA SER A 53 11.57 10.89 9.71
C SER A 53 12.06 10.87 8.26
N TYR A 54 11.57 9.93 7.45
CA TYR A 54 11.84 9.84 6.01
C TYR A 54 10.89 10.71 5.16
N TYR A 55 9.79 11.20 5.74
CA TYR A 55 8.77 11.94 5.03
C TYR A 55 9.00 13.45 5.17
N HIS A 56 9.34 14.10 4.06
CA HIS A 56 9.55 15.54 3.98
C HIS A 56 8.42 16.29 3.26
N GLY A 57 7.35 15.60 2.84
CA GLY A 57 6.30 16.21 2.01
C GLY A 57 5.50 17.34 2.69
N ASN A 58 5.54 17.44 4.02
CA ASN A 58 4.94 18.53 4.80
C ASN A 58 5.85 19.76 4.97
N GLU A 59 7.10 19.70 4.52
CA GLU A 59 8.02 20.83 4.58
C GLU A 59 7.72 21.87 3.50
N SER A 60 8.12 23.12 3.75
CA SER A 60 7.91 24.21 2.80
C SER A 60 8.63 23.94 1.47
N GLY A 61 7.89 24.04 0.37
CA GLY A 61 8.41 23.80 -0.99
C GLY A 61 8.37 22.36 -1.45
N GLN A 62 7.92 21.43 -0.61
CA GLN A 62 7.74 20.02 -0.96
C GLN A 62 6.32 19.74 -1.49
N ILE A 63 6.09 18.50 -1.93
CA ILE A 63 4.80 18.03 -2.44
C ILE A 63 4.16 17.12 -1.39
N PRO A 64 3.11 17.58 -0.67
CA PRO A 64 2.43 16.75 0.31
C PRO A 64 1.93 15.43 -0.28
N GLY A 65 2.16 14.35 0.45
CA GLY A 65 1.73 12.99 0.11
C GLY A 65 2.54 12.27 -0.95
N LYS A 66 3.58 12.88 -1.50
CA LYS A 66 4.49 12.22 -2.43
C LYS A 66 5.81 11.88 -1.74
N LEU A 67 6.27 10.65 -1.94
CA LEU A 67 7.60 10.21 -1.52
C LEU A 67 8.58 10.32 -2.71
N PRO A 68 9.88 10.53 -2.49
CA PRO A 68 10.85 10.53 -3.58
C PRO A 68 10.81 9.21 -4.36
N GLY A 69 10.70 9.27 -5.69
CA GLY A 69 10.75 8.09 -6.57
C GLY A 69 9.53 7.17 -6.57
N THR A 70 8.47 7.47 -5.81
CA THR A 70 7.23 6.67 -5.79
C THR A 70 6.03 7.55 -5.45
N TRP A 71 4.85 7.18 -5.93
CA TRP A 71 3.62 7.90 -5.64
C TRP A 71 2.62 7.08 -4.82
N TRP A 72 2.47 5.78 -5.11
CA TRP A 72 1.53 4.91 -4.42
C TRP A 72 1.87 4.68 -2.94
N GLU A 73 3.16 4.64 -2.59
CA GLU A 73 3.58 4.43 -1.20
C GLU A 73 3.17 5.58 -0.28
N GLY A 74 2.93 6.79 -0.82
CA GLY A 74 2.34 7.87 -0.04
C GLY A 74 0.95 7.50 0.49
N GLY A 75 0.11 6.94 -0.38
CA GLY A 75 -1.21 6.44 0.00
C GLY A 75 -1.13 5.27 0.99
N ALA A 76 -0.18 4.36 0.78
CA ALA A 76 0.08 3.26 1.71
C ALA A 76 0.53 3.75 3.11
N MET A 77 1.47 4.68 3.16
CA MET A 77 1.97 5.28 4.41
C MET A 77 0.84 5.96 5.18
N PHE A 78 0.00 6.73 4.50
CA PHE A 78 -1.15 7.38 5.13
C PHE A 78 -2.22 6.39 5.58
N MET A 79 -2.47 5.32 4.83
CA MET A 79 -3.32 4.22 5.29
C MET A 79 -2.79 3.63 6.61
N THR A 80 -1.48 3.39 6.72
CA THR A 80 -0.85 2.91 7.95
C THR A 80 -0.98 3.92 9.10
N LEU A 81 -0.83 5.22 8.85
CA LEU A 81 -1.00 6.26 9.88
C LEU A 81 -2.44 6.39 10.37
N ILE A 82 -3.43 6.26 9.48
CA ILE A 82 -4.84 6.23 9.87
C ILE A 82 -5.11 5.05 10.81
N GLN A 83 -4.55 3.88 10.49
CA GLN A 83 -4.72 2.68 11.31
C GLN A 83 -3.98 2.80 12.64
N TYR A 84 -2.77 3.37 12.63
CA TYR A 84 -2.02 3.69 13.84
C TYR A 84 -2.80 4.63 14.77
N TRP A 85 -3.38 5.72 14.24
CA TRP A 85 -4.23 6.63 14.99
C TRP A 85 -5.42 5.90 15.59
N TYR A 86 -6.12 5.09 14.79
CA TYR A 86 -7.29 4.34 15.25
C TYR A 86 -6.95 3.39 16.40
N TRP A 87 -5.86 2.64 16.27
CA TRP A 87 -5.45 1.65 17.26
C TRP A 87 -4.89 2.27 18.55
N THR A 88 -4.16 3.38 18.46
CA THR A 88 -3.42 3.93 19.60
C THR A 88 -4.11 5.14 20.25
N GLY A 89 -4.93 5.87 19.48
CA GLY A 89 -5.48 7.18 19.81
C GLY A 89 -4.47 8.33 19.67
N ASP A 90 -3.25 8.08 19.17
CA ASP A 90 -2.25 9.13 18.96
C ASP A 90 -2.61 9.97 17.73
N THR A 91 -2.77 11.28 17.92
CA THR A 91 -3.21 12.23 16.89
C THR A 91 -2.06 12.99 16.23
N SER A 92 -0.81 12.72 16.62
CA SER A 92 0.37 13.51 16.24
C SER A 92 0.56 13.66 14.73
N TYR A 93 0.11 12.68 13.94
CA TYR A 93 0.26 12.67 12.48
C TYR A 93 -1.05 12.86 11.72
N ASN A 94 -2.16 13.21 12.38
CA ASN A 94 -3.45 13.34 11.72
C ASN A 94 -3.47 14.47 10.69
N ASP A 95 -2.95 15.65 11.06
CA ASP A 95 -2.98 16.83 10.20
C ASP A 95 -2.12 16.63 8.93
N VAL A 96 -0.91 16.07 9.08
CA VAL A 96 -0.03 15.77 7.95
C VAL A 96 -0.60 14.68 7.05
N THR A 97 -1.29 13.70 7.64
CA THR A 97 -1.98 12.64 6.88
C THR A 97 -3.12 13.22 6.06
N ALA A 98 -3.98 14.04 6.67
CA ALA A 98 -5.08 14.70 5.98
C ALA A 98 -4.56 15.63 4.88
N GLN A 99 -3.51 16.41 5.16
CA GLN A 99 -2.89 17.30 4.18
C GLN A 99 -2.38 16.54 2.95
N GLY A 100 -1.63 15.45 3.15
CA GLY A 100 -1.08 14.67 2.05
C GLY A 100 -2.15 13.96 1.22
N MET A 101 -3.14 13.35 1.87
CA MET A 101 -4.27 12.73 1.17
C MET A 101 -5.09 13.72 0.36
N LEU A 102 -5.44 14.87 0.94
CA LEU A 102 -6.22 15.90 0.24
C LEU A 102 -5.42 16.62 -0.85
N TRP A 103 -4.09 16.66 -0.75
CA TRP A 103 -3.24 17.21 -1.80
C TRP A 103 -3.24 16.31 -3.05
N GLN A 104 -3.19 14.99 -2.84
CA GLN A 104 -3.08 13.99 -3.91
C GLN A 104 -4.43 13.59 -4.53
N LYS A 105 -5.54 14.15 -4.05
CA LYS A 105 -6.90 13.78 -4.44
C LYS A 105 -7.23 13.91 -5.93
N GLY A 106 -6.44 14.68 -6.70
CA GLY A 106 -6.67 14.88 -8.12
C GLY A 106 -8.03 15.52 -8.39
N HIS A 107 -8.88 14.84 -9.17
CA HIS A 107 -10.26 15.26 -9.42
C HIS A 107 -11.23 14.42 -8.58
N ASP A 108 -10.92 14.35 -7.29
CA ASP A 108 -11.57 13.51 -6.28
C ASP A 108 -11.53 12.01 -6.62
N ASP A 109 -10.45 11.58 -7.28
CA ASP A 109 -10.25 10.24 -7.82
C ASP A 109 -8.84 9.66 -7.58
N TYR A 110 -7.98 10.40 -6.88
CA TYR A 110 -6.56 10.08 -6.74
C TYR A 110 -5.87 9.80 -8.08
N PHE A 111 -6.18 10.58 -9.11
CA PHE A 111 -5.51 10.51 -10.39
C PHE A 111 -4.96 11.89 -10.80
N PRO A 112 -4.01 12.45 -10.02
CA PRO A 112 -3.53 13.81 -10.23
C PRO A 112 -2.77 13.94 -11.55
N SER A 113 -3.04 15.03 -12.29
CA SER A 113 -2.48 15.23 -13.63
C SER A 113 -0.95 15.23 -13.67
N ASN A 114 -0.28 15.64 -12.59
CA ASN A 114 1.18 15.72 -12.50
C ASN A 114 1.88 14.36 -12.48
N ASP A 115 1.19 13.31 -11.98
CA ASP A 115 1.77 11.98 -11.80
C ASP A 115 1.08 10.93 -12.68
N SER A 116 -0.14 11.22 -13.16
CA SER A 116 -1.00 10.30 -13.91
C SER A 116 -0.36 9.63 -15.13
N ASN A 117 0.69 10.20 -15.73
CA ASN A 117 1.33 9.68 -16.94
C ASN A 117 2.17 8.41 -16.72
N TYR A 118 2.48 8.04 -15.47
CA TYR A 118 3.25 6.83 -15.15
C TYR A 118 2.56 5.88 -14.15
N LEU A 119 1.29 6.16 -13.79
CA LEU A 119 0.56 5.35 -12.80
C LEU A 119 -0.07 4.10 -13.42
N GLY A 120 -0.02 3.02 -12.65
CA GLY A 120 -0.85 1.82 -12.79
C GLY A 120 -2.18 1.92 -12.03
N ASN A 121 -3.02 0.90 -12.20
CA ASN A 121 -4.27 0.81 -11.46
C ASN A 121 -4.04 0.45 -9.99
N ASP A 122 -3.01 -0.34 -9.71
CA ASP A 122 -2.54 -0.62 -8.35
C ASP A 122 -2.03 0.66 -7.66
N ASP A 123 -1.28 1.52 -8.34
CA ASP A 123 -0.85 2.80 -7.75
C ASP A 123 -2.05 3.61 -7.22
N GLN A 124 -3.07 3.78 -8.07
CA GLN A 124 -4.28 4.54 -7.73
C GLN A 124 -5.10 3.85 -6.62
N VAL A 125 -5.18 2.52 -6.64
CA VAL A 125 -6.07 1.81 -5.71
C VAL A 125 -5.60 1.94 -4.27
N PHE A 126 -4.29 1.98 -4.00
CA PHE A 126 -3.78 2.14 -2.63
C PHE A 126 -4.25 3.45 -1.97
N TRP A 127 -4.36 4.54 -2.74
CA TRP A 127 -4.96 5.78 -2.25
C TRP A 127 -6.47 5.67 -2.00
N GLY A 128 -7.18 4.95 -2.88
CA GLY A 128 -8.58 4.60 -2.67
C GLY A 128 -8.80 3.76 -1.40
N LEU A 129 -7.91 2.81 -1.14
CA LEU A 129 -7.93 1.98 0.07
C LEU A 129 -7.61 2.80 1.33
N ALA A 130 -6.69 3.77 1.24
CA ALA A 130 -6.43 4.71 2.33
C ALA A 130 -7.68 5.53 2.66
N ALA A 131 -8.35 6.09 1.65
CA ALA A 131 -9.58 6.86 1.83
C ALA A 131 -10.76 6.00 2.33
N MET A 132 -10.89 4.77 1.83
CA MET A 132 -11.90 3.83 2.33
C MET A 132 -11.64 3.49 3.82
N THR A 133 -10.37 3.33 4.21
CA THR A 133 -9.96 3.10 5.60
C THR A 133 -10.28 4.32 6.47
N ALA A 134 -10.00 5.53 5.98
CA ALA A 134 -10.35 6.76 6.68
C ALA A 134 -11.86 6.89 6.93
N ALA A 135 -12.69 6.53 5.95
CA ALA A 135 -14.15 6.51 6.11
C ALA A 135 -14.62 5.47 7.14
N GLU A 136 -14.12 4.24 7.04
CA GLU A 136 -14.45 3.13 7.93
C GLU A 136 -14.03 3.36 9.38
N LEU A 137 -12.91 4.04 9.60
CA LEU A 137 -12.37 4.29 10.94
C LEU A 137 -12.74 5.67 11.50
N LYS A 138 -13.59 6.42 10.79
CA LYS A 138 -14.03 7.76 11.17
C LYS A 138 -12.86 8.73 11.38
N PHE A 139 -11.85 8.64 10.52
CA PHE A 139 -10.73 9.57 10.51
C PHE A 139 -11.25 11.00 10.29
N PRO A 140 -10.70 12.02 10.97
CA PRO A 140 -11.20 13.39 10.87
C PRO A 140 -11.30 13.90 9.43
N GLU A 141 -12.41 14.58 9.11
CA GLU A 141 -12.63 15.25 7.83
C GLU A 141 -12.44 16.77 7.99
N GLN A 142 -12.12 17.45 6.89
CA GLN A 142 -12.02 18.91 6.85
C GLN A 142 -13.25 19.49 6.14
N ASP A 143 -13.75 20.63 6.64
CA ASP A 143 -14.81 21.37 5.97
C ASP A 143 -14.36 21.83 4.56
N ASP A 144 -15.32 21.93 3.64
CA ASP A 144 -15.10 22.32 2.22
C ASP A 144 -14.16 21.40 1.42
N GLN A 145 -13.81 20.22 1.96
CA GLN A 145 -13.06 19.18 1.27
C GLN A 145 -13.96 17.98 0.92
N PRO A 146 -13.62 17.18 -0.10
CA PRO A 146 -14.31 15.92 -0.34
C PRO A 146 -14.16 15.00 0.87
N SER A 147 -15.22 14.26 1.17
CA SER A 147 -15.21 13.24 2.21
C SER A 147 -14.32 12.07 1.81
N TRP A 148 -13.83 11.33 2.80
CA TRP A 148 -13.01 10.14 2.55
C TRP A 148 -13.74 9.08 1.71
N LEU A 149 -15.02 8.86 1.99
CA LEU A 149 -15.87 7.95 1.22
C LEU A 149 -15.99 8.41 -0.24
N SER A 150 -16.17 9.71 -0.50
CA SER A 150 -16.27 10.21 -1.88
C SER A 150 -14.99 9.97 -2.67
N LEU A 151 -13.82 10.14 -2.05
CA LEU A 151 -12.54 9.87 -2.71
C LEU A 151 -12.35 8.38 -3.02
N ALA A 152 -12.77 7.49 -2.12
CA ALA A 152 -12.80 6.05 -2.37
C ALA A 152 -13.75 5.69 -3.53
N GLN A 153 -14.93 6.31 -3.58
CA GLN A 153 -15.87 6.15 -4.69
C GLN A 153 -15.29 6.66 -6.01
N GLY A 154 -14.53 7.76 -6.00
CA GLY A 154 -13.88 8.31 -7.19
C GLY A 154 -12.84 7.38 -7.80
N VAL A 155 -12.02 6.73 -6.97
CA VAL A 155 -11.09 5.69 -7.44
C VAL A 155 -11.84 4.54 -8.10
N PHE A 156 -12.88 4.02 -7.44
CA PHE A 156 -13.70 2.96 -8.02
C PHE A 156 -14.32 3.39 -9.37
N ASN A 157 -14.91 4.59 -9.41
CA ASN A 157 -15.58 5.14 -10.58
C ASN A 157 -14.65 5.35 -11.77
N THR A 158 -13.36 5.62 -11.54
CA THR A 158 -12.37 5.81 -12.60
C THR A 158 -11.67 4.52 -13.02
N GLN A 159 -11.63 3.49 -12.14
CA GLN A 159 -11.11 2.16 -12.49
C GLN A 159 -12.13 1.30 -13.23
N VAL A 160 -13.41 1.35 -12.88
CA VAL A 160 -14.47 0.56 -13.52
C VAL A 160 -14.48 0.69 -15.05
N PRO A 161 -14.39 1.89 -15.65
CA PRO A 161 -14.31 2.06 -17.10
C PRO A 161 -13.06 1.44 -17.75
N ARG A 162 -12.01 1.14 -16.98
CA ARG A 162 -10.76 0.52 -17.46
C ARG A 162 -10.81 -1.01 -17.46
N TRP A 163 -11.91 -1.61 -16.98
CA TRP A 163 -12.11 -3.05 -17.02
C TRP A 163 -12.12 -3.56 -18.47
N ASP A 164 -11.04 -4.24 -18.86
CA ASP A 164 -10.82 -4.62 -20.25
C ASP A 164 -11.53 -5.94 -20.60
N THR A 165 -12.67 -5.85 -21.28
CA THR A 165 -13.42 -7.00 -21.79
C THR A 165 -12.95 -7.51 -23.16
N THR A 166 -12.06 -6.76 -23.84
CA THR A 166 -11.54 -7.11 -25.17
C THR A 166 -10.45 -8.18 -25.11
N THR A 167 -9.71 -8.22 -24.00
CA THR A 167 -8.71 -9.25 -23.72
C THR A 167 -9.07 -10.02 -22.46
N CYS A 168 -8.85 -11.34 -22.46
CA CYS A 168 -9.09 -12.22 -21.31
C CYS A 168 -10.51 -12.14 -20.71
N LYS A 169 -11.50 -11.70 -21.49
CA LYS A 169 -12.92 -11.58 -21.11
C LYS A 169 -13.19 -10.67 -19.89
N GLY A 170 -12.24 -9.83 -19.51
CA GLY A 170 -12.32 -9.00 -18.30
C GLY A 170 -10.94 -8.79 -17.68
N GLY A 171 -10.89 -8.06 -16.57
CA GLY A 171 -9.69 -7.81 -15.78
C GLY A 171 -9.07 -6.46 -16.07
N LEU A 172 -8.64 -5.78 -15.02
CA LEU A 172 -7.74 -4.63 -15.10
C LEU A 172 -6.36 -5.09 -15.54
N ARG A 173 -5.74 -4.29 -16.40
CA ARG A 173 -4.30 -4.32 -16.66
C ARG A 173 -3.57 -3.71 -15.47
N TRP A 174 -2.30 -4.05 -15.33
CA TRP A 174 -1.43 -3.40 -14.35
C TRP A 174 -1.31 -1.90 -14.67
N GLN A 175 -0.74 -1.58 -15.82
CA GLN A 175 -0.54 -0.20 -16.23
C GLN A 175 -1.78 0.38 -16.93
N ILE A 176 -1.99 1.70 -16.80
CA ILE A 176 -3.13 2.41 -17.40
C ILE A 176 -2.85 2.78 -18.87
N TRP A 177 -1.59 3.06 -19.21
CA TRP A 177 -1.22 3.59 -20.51
C TRP A 177 -0.51 2.56 -21.40
N PRO A 178 -0.84 2.47 -22.71
CA PRO A 178 -0.23 1.52 -23.63
C PRO A 178 1.29 1.59 -23.78
N TYR A 179 1.90 2.75 -23.49
CA TYR A 179 3.34 2.96 -23.61
C TYR A 179 4.13 2.52 -22.35
N LEU A 180 3.45 2.19 -21.25
CA LEU A 180 4.10 1.75 -20.02
C LEU A 180 4.40 0.25 -20.06
N ALA A 181 5.59 -0.11 -19.61
CA ALA A 181 5.97 -1.51 -19.40
C ALA A 181 5.01 -2.15 -18.38
N GLY A 182 4.38 -3.26 -18.77
CA GLY A 182 3.35 -3.90 -17.94
C GLY A 182 1.91 -3.62 -18.39
N TYR A 183 1.67 -2.78 -19.40
CA TYR A 183 0.31 -2.59 -19.95
C TYR A 183 -0.30 -3.89 -20.49
N THR A 184 0.51 -4.81 -20.97
CA THR A 184 0.08 -6.11 -21.46
C THR A 184 -0.07 -7.17 -20.36
N THR A 185 0.22 -6.81 -19.11
CA THR A 185 0.08 -7.67 -17.94
C THR A 185 -1.23 -7.37 -17.22
N LYS A 186 -1.94 -8.41 -16.80
CA LYS A 186 -2.99 -8.32 -15.76
C LYS A 186 -2.43 -8.95 -14.49
N ASN A 187 -2.38 -8.18 -13.41
CA ASN A 187 -1.79 -8.63 -12.15
C ASN A 187 -2.84 -8.79 -11.05
N ALA A 188 -2.51 -9.59 -10.04
CA ALA A 188 -3.38 -9.87 -8.91
C ALA A 188 -3.66 -8.61 -8.09
N ILE A 189 -2.66 -7.73 -7.89
CA ILE A 189 -2.82 -6.54 -7.04
C ILE A 189 -3.80 -5.51 -7.62
N SER A 190 -3.80 -5.23 -8.93
CA SER A 190 -4.74 -4.27 -9.52
C SER A 190 -6.17 -4.77 -9.40
N ASN A 191 -6.39 -6.06 -9.66
CA ASN A 191 -7.71 -6.67 -9.63
C ASN A 191 -8.19 -6.92 -8.19
N GLY A 192 -7.32 -7.44 -7.32
CA GLY A 192 -7.59 -7.67 -5.89
C GLY A 192 -7.80 -6.37 -5.12
N GLY A 193 -7.07 -5.30 -5.49
CA GLY A 193 -7.28 -3.95 -4.98
C GLY A 193 -8.67 -3.41 -5.33
N LEU A 194 -9.07 -3.47 -6.60
CA LEU A 194 -10.43 -3.04 -6.99
C LEU A 194 -11.50 -3.93 -6.35
N PHE A 195 -11.26 -5.24 -6.23
CA PHE A 195 -12.16 -6.18 -5.57
C PHE A 195 -12.40 -5.79 -4.11
N GLN A 196 -11.35 -5.60 -3.30
CA GLN A 196 -11.54 -5.22 -1.89
C GLN A 196 -12.17 -3.83 -1.78
N LEU A 197 -11.83 -2.88 -2.65
CA LEU A 197 -12.44 -1.54 -2.64
C LEU A 197 -13.94 -1.63 -2.92
N ALA A 198 -14.34 -2.41 -3.92
CA ALA A 198 -15.74 -2.65 -4.26
C ALA A 198 -16.49 -3.35 -3.11
N ALA A 199 -15.92 -4.39 -2.50
CA ALA A 199 -16.52 -5.09 -1.37
C ALA A 199 -16.71 -4.16 -0.15
N ARG A 200 -15.71 -3.33 0.15
CA ARG A 200 -15.73 -2.36 1.25
C ARG A 200 -16.74 -1.24 1.02
N LEU A 201 -16.78 -0.68 -0.19
CA LEU A 201 -17.81 0.29 -0.60
C LEU A 201 -19.21 -0.32 -0.52
N GLY A 202 -19.39 -1.57 -0.98
CA GLY A 202 -20.63 -2.32 -0.87
C GLY A 202 -21.08 -2.47 0.58
N ARG A 203 -20.17 -2.87 1.49
CA ARG A 203 -20.46 -2.99 2.92
C ARG A 203 -20.79 -1.66 3.57
N TYR A 204 -20.01 -0.61 3.26
CA TYR A 204 -20.21 0.70 3.86
C TYR A 204 -21.53 1.34 3.44
N THR A 205 -21.89 1.22 2.15
CA THR A 205 -23.00 1.98 1.55
C THR A 205 -24.27 1.17 1.29
N GLN A 206 -24.19 -0.17 1.33
CA GLN A 206 -25.23 -1.10 0.87
C GLN A 206 -25.68 -0.88 -0.59
N ASN A 207 -24.84 -0.25 -1.42
CA ASN A 207 -25.16 -0.03 -2.82
C ASN A 207 -24.80 -1.27 -3.65
N GLU A 208 -25.84 -1.82 -4.28
CA GLU A 208 -25.79 -3.01 -5.12
C GLU A 208 -24.76 -2.97 -6.25
N THR A 209 -24.46 -1.78 -6.79
CA THR A 209 -23.47 -1.64 -7.87
C THR A 209 -22.09 -2.11 -7.43
N TYR A 210 -21.66 -1.71 -6.23
CA TYR A 210 -20.35 -2.11 -5.71
C TYR A 210 -20.30 -3.61 -5.40
N ILE A 211 -21.40 -4.16 -4.89
CA ILE A 211 -21.55 -5.58 -4.57
C ILE A 211 -21.43 -6.42 -5.85
N GLN A 212 -22.14 -6.04 -6.92
CA GLN A 212 -22.07 -6.72 -8.21
C GLN A 212 -20.69 -6.63 -8.86
N TRP A 213 -19.99 -5.50 -8.70
CA TRP A 213 -18.62 -5.38 -9.17
C TRP A 213 -17.66 -6.27 -8.37
N ALA A 214 -17.82 -6.36 -7.04
CA ALA A 214 -17.02 -7.26 -6.22
C ALA A 214 -17.20 -8.73 -6.66
N GLU A 215 -18.44 -9.18 -6.86
CA GLU A 215 -18.75 -10.51 -7.43
C GLU A 215 -18.10 -10.71 -8.81
N LYS A 216 -18.28 -9.75 -9.72
CA LYS A 216 -17.74 -9.81 -11.09
C LYS A 216 -16.21 -9.92 -11.12
N ILE A 217 -15.51 -9.15 -10.28
CA ILE A 217 -14.04 -9.15 -10.27
C ILE A 217 -13.52 -10.47 -9.70
N TRP A 218 -14.12 -10.95 -8.61
CA TRP A 218 -13.78 -12.26 -8.05
C TRP A 218 -14.00 -13.38 -9.07
N ASP A 219 -15.19 -13.43 -9.68
CA ASP A 219 -15.56 -14.47 -10.63
C ASP A 219 -14.63 -14.47 -11.84
N TRP A 220 -14.31 -13.30 -12.39
CA TRP A 220 -13.33 -13.19 -13.45
C TRP A 220 -11.95 -13.70 -13.00
N SER A 221 -11.47 -13.26 -11.84
CA SER A 221 -10.14 -13.63 -11.34
C SER A 221 -10.02 -15.15 -11.17
N ALA A 222 -11.10 -15.81 -10.71
CA ALA A 222 -11.22 -17.27 -10.60
C ALA A 222 -11.31 -18.02 -11.94
N THR A 223 -11.59 -17.34 -13.05
CA THR A 223 -11.46 -17.94 -14.41
C THR A 223 -10.05 -17.87 -14.98
N THR A 224 -9.13 -17.18 -14.31
CA THR A 224 -7.75 -17.01 -14.73
C THR A 224 -6.79 -17.73 -13.78
N PRO A 225 -5.53 -17.93 -14.18
CA PRO A 225 -4.48 -18.44 -13.30
C PRO A 225 -4.17 -17.55 -12.09
N LEU A 226 -4.69 -16.31 -12.02
CA LEU A 226 -4.49 -15.41 -10.88
C LEU A 226 -5.07 -15.99 -9.60
N LEU A 227 -6.28 -16.58 -9.62
CA LEU A 227 -6.86 -17.25 -8.46
C LEU A 227 -6.99 -18.76 -8.70
N LYS A 228 -6.07 -19.53 -8.13
CA LYS A 228 -6.05 -20.99 -8.22
C LYS A 228 -6.86 -21.58 -7.08
N LEU A 229 -8.18 -21.70 -7.27
CA LEU A 229 -9.13 -22.10 -6.21
C LEU A 229 -8.97 -23.55 -5.72
N THR A 230 -8.31 -24.44 -6.48
CA THR A 230 -8.04 -25.81 -6.03
C THR A 230 -6.91 -25.84 -5.00
N GLU A 231 -5.85 -25.08 -5.26
CA GLU A 231 -4.67 -24.96 -4.41
C GLU A 231 -4.80 -23.84 -3.37
N TRP A 232 -5.79 -22.95 -3.54
CA TRP A 232 -5.94 -21.69 -2.81
C TRP A 232 -4.67 -20.85 -2.85
N THR A 233 -4.07 -20.74 -4.03
CA THR A 233 -2.88 -19.90 -4.27
C THR A 233 -3.21 -18.76 -5.22
N ILE A 234 -2.43 -17.68 -5.13
CA ILE A 234 -2.60 -16.49 -5.96
C ILE A 234 -1.34 -16.30 -6.80
N ALA A 235 -1.47 -16.37 -8.12
CA ALA A 235 -0.40 -15.98 -9.03
C ALA A 235 -0.33 -14.45 -9.12
N ASP A 236 0.87 -13.91 -9.27
CA ASP A 236 1.09 -12.47 -9.30
C ASP A 236 0.62 -11.84 -10.61
N THR A 237 0.90 -12.50 -11.74
CA THR A 237 0.69 -11.94 -13.08
C THR A 237 0.19 -12.98 -14.06
N THR A 238 -0.49 -12.50 -15.10
CA THR A 238 -0.84 -13.22 -16.34
C THR A 238 -0.79 -12.21 -17.50
N SER A 239 -0.54 -12.65 -18.73
CA SER A 239 -0.34 -11.78 -19.90
C SER A 239 -1.48 -11.87 -20.90
N ILE A 240 -1.78 -10.76 -21.57
CA ILE A 240 -2.81 -10.75 -22.62
C ILE A 240 -2.34 -11.51 -23.87
N GLU A 241 -1.04 -11.57 -24.12
CA GLU A 241 -0.43 -12.30 -25.24
C GLU A 241 -0.70 -13.80 -25.14
N ALA A 242 -0.62 -14.35 -23.94
CA ALA A 242 -0.94 -15.75 -23.65
C ALA A 242 -2.44 -15.98 -23.39
N GLN A 243 -3.31 -15.02 -23.75
CA GLN A 243 -4.76 -15.07 -23.49
C GLN A 243 -5.10 -15.30 -22.02
N CYS A 244 -4.26 -14.77 -21.13
CA CYS A 244 -4.29 -14.97 -19.68
C CYS A 244 -4.29 -16.45 -19.24
N GLN A 245 -3.52 -17.30 -19.94
CA GLN A 245 -3.32 -18.71 -19.58
C GLN A 245 -1.94 -18.96 -18.93
N ASP A 246 -1.00 -18.03 -19.09
CA ASP A 246 0.28 -18.06 -18.38
C ASP A 246 0.13 -17.50 -16.96
N HIS A 247 1.15 -17.76 -16.14
CA HIS A 247 1.15 -17.32 -14.75
C HIS A 247 2.56 -17.04 -14.22
N GLY A 248 2.72 -15.91 -13.54
CA GLY A 248 3.85 -15.63 -12.68
C GLY A 248 3.55 -16.09 -11.25
N ASP A 249 4.17 -17.18 -10.80
CA ASP A 249 3.83 -17.81 -9.51
C ASP A 249 4.60 -17.29 -8.29
N ILE A 250 5.23 -16.11 -8.38
CA ILE A 250 5.83 -15.51 -7.20
C ILE A 250 4.71 -15.18 -6.20
N GLN A 251 4.90 -15.61 -4.96
CA GLN A 251 3.87 -15.52 -3.93
C GLN A 251 4.16 -14.30 -3.06
N TRP A 252 3.24 -13.33 -3.06
CA TRP A 252 3.39 -12.08 -2.31
C TRP A 252 2.29 -11.95 -1.25
N THR A 253 2.67 -11.58 -0.03
CA THR A 253 1.72 -11.45 1.10
C THR A 253 0.54 -10.53 0.79
N TYR A 254 0.78 -9.39 0.14
CA TYR A 254 -0.26 -8.41 -0.18
C TYR A 254 -1.33 -8.90 -1.17
N ASN A 255 -0.98 -9.80 -2.11
CA ASN A 255 -1.93 -10.36 -3.06
C ASN A 255 -2.96 -11.18 -2.29
N TYR A 256 -2.51 -12.05 -1.37
CA TYR A 256 -3.39 -12.79 -0.47
C TYR A 256 -4.22 -11.86 0.41
N GLY A 257 -3.60 -10.82 0.97
CA GLY A 257 -4.27 -9.83 1.79
C GLY A 257 -5.42 -9.12 1.09
N THR A 258 -5.25 -8.73 -0.18
CA THR A 258 -6.29 -8.04 -0.95
C THR A 258 -7.52 -8.92 -1.18
N TYR A 259 -7.33 -10.17 -1.62
CA TYR A 259 -8.44 -11.09 -1.86
C TYR A 259 -9.07 -11.61 -0.57
N LEU A 260 -8.29 -11.84 0.48
CA LEU A 260 -8.83 -12.16 1.82
C LEU A 260 -9.69 -11.02 2.35
N SER A 261 -9.23 -9.77 2.23
CA SER A 261 -9.98 -8.60 2.67
C SER A 261 -11.31 -8.49 1.91
N GLY A 262 -11.28 -8.50 0.58
CA GLY A 262 -12.52 -8.44 -0.21
C GLY A 262 -13.49 -9.59 0.11
N ALA A 263 -12.99 -10.83 0.24
CA ALA A 263 -13.82 -11.98 0.59
C ALA A 263 -14.43 -11.86 2.00
N ALA A 264 -13.69 -11.36 2.98
CA ALA A 264 -14.19 -11.13 4.34
C ALA A 264 -15.28 -10.06 4.38
N TYR A 265 -15.11 -8.96 3.66
CA TYR A 265 -16.12 -7.91 3.54
C TYR A 265 -17.38 -8.44 2.85
N MET A 266 -17.23 -9.24 1.79
CA MET A 266 -18.37 -9.89 1.12
C MET A 266 -19.05 -10.94 2.00
N TYR A 267 -18.29 -11.74 2.77
CA TYR A 267 -18.84 -12.69 3.74
C TYR A 267 -19.71 -11.98 4.78
N ASN A 268 -19.21 -10.88 5.34
CA ASN A 268 -19.93 -10.09 6.32
C ASN A 268 -21.19 -9.45 5.71
N LEU A 269 -21.06 -8.84 4.52
CA LEU A 269 -22.18 -8.22 3.78
C LEU A 269 -23.29 -9.23 3.42
N THR A 270 -22.92 -10.44 3.02
CA THR A 270 -23.85 -11.49 2.56
C THR A 270 -24.36 -12.39 3.68
N ASN A 271 -24.18 -11.99 4.95
CA ASN A 271 -24.59 -12.76 6.13
C ASN A 271 -24.03 -14.20 6.14
N GLY A 272 -22.77 -14.33 5.74
CA GLY A 272 -22.02 -15.57 5.88
C GLY A 272 -22.14 -16.55 4.72
N HIS A 273 -22.37 -16.07 3.49
CA HIS A 273 -22.54 -16.92 2.32
C HIS A 273 -21.33 -17.85 2.08
N GLU A 274 -21.61 -19.11 1.74
CA GLU A 274 -20.62 -20.20 1.72
C GLU A 274 -19.47 -19.96 0.73
N LYS A 275 -19.74 -19.33 -0.43
CA LYS A 275 -18.70 -18.94 -1.40
C LYS A 275 -17.57 -18.16 -0.74
N TRP A 276 -17.93 -17.17 0.07
CA TRP A 276 -16.98 -16.29 0.74
C TRP A 276 -16.34 -16.95 1.95
N LYS A 277 -17.06 -17.85 2.64
CA LYS A 277 -16.46 -18.68 3.69
C LYS A 277 -15.36 -19.58 3.15
N SER A 278 -15.66 -20.35 2.10
CA SER A 278 -14.70 -21.25 1.44
C SER A 278 -13.45 -20.48 0.97
N ALA A 279 -13.64 -19.27 0.44
CA ALA A 279 -12.55 -18.36 0.08
C ALA A 279 -11.65 -17.98 1.26
N ILE A 280 -12.25 -17.54 2.37
CA ILE A 280 -11.54 -17.14 3.58
C ILE A 280 -10.75 -18.31 4.15
N ASP A 281 -11.41 -19.45 4.36
CA ASP A 281 -10.79 -20.65 4.94
C ASP A 281 -9.62 -21.15 4.06
N GLY A 282 -9.84 -21.18 2.74
CA GLY A 282 -8.85 -21.62 1.76
C GLY A 282 -7.61 -20.74 1.75
N TYR A 283 -7.79 -19.42 1.57
CA TYR A 283 -6.68 -18.49 1.48
C TYR A 283 -6.00 -18.24 2.82
N LEU A 284 -6.70 -18.29 3.97
CA LEU A 284 -6.06 -18.20 5.29
C LEU A 284 -5.13 -19.38 5.53
N ARG A 285 -5.57 -20.60 5.22
CA ARG A 285 -4.74 -21.81 5.33
C ARG A 285 -3.47 -21.68 4.48
N THR A 286 -3.59 -21.24 3.23
CA THR A 286 -2.41 -21.02 2.38
C THR A 286 -1.51 -19.89 2.90
N THR A 287 -2.11 -18.79 3.35
CA THR A 287 -1.39 -17.65 3.94
C THR A 287 -0.54 -18.10 5.13
N PHE A 288 -1.13 -18.87 6.05
CA PHE A 288 -0.43 -19.38 7.23
C PHE A 288 0.64 -20.43 6.89
N SER A 289 0.38 -21.30 5.92
CA SER A 289 1.39 -22.30 5.52
C SER A 289 2.58 -21.71 4.76
N LYS A 290 2.38 -20.64 3.97
CA LYS A 290 3.44 -20.01 3.17
C LYS A 290 4.17 -18.91 3.93
N PHE A 291 3.44 -17.91 4.41
CA PHE A 291 4.03 -16.67 4.91
C PHE A 291 4.32 -16.70 6.41
N PHE A 292 4.05 -17.82 7.08
CA PHE A 292 4.50 -18.08 8.45
C PHE A 292 5.28 -19.40 8.47
N PRO A 293 6.51 -19.42 7.93
CA PRO A 293 7.24 -20.65 7.69
C PRO A 293 7.51 -21.43 8.97
N ALA A 294 7.38 -22.76 8.90
CA ALA A 294 7.69 -23.64 10.02
C ALA A 294 9.17 -23.53 10.46
N GLU A 295 10.08 -23.25 9.52
CA GLU A 295 11.49 -22.98 9.79
C GLU A 295 11.73 -21.75 10.68
N TYR A 296 10.79 -20.81 10.72
CA TYR A 296 10.80 -19.63 11.60
C TYR A 296 9.88 -19.79 12.81
N GLY A 297 9.53 -21.04 13.15
CA GLY A 297 8.64 -21.37 14.28
C GLY A 297 7.15 -21.29 13.94
N GLY A 298 6.77 -21.03 12.69
CA GLY A 298 5.39 -21.08 12.22
C GLY A 298 4.48 -19.96 12.72
N GLN A 299 5.03 -18.93 13.35
CA GLN A 299 4.27 -17.83 13.98
C GLN A 299 4.68 -16.43 13.53
N VAL A 300 5.87 -16.29 12.93
CA VAL A 300 6.40 -15.00 12.48
C VAL A 300 6.22 -14.87 10.98
N MET A 301 5.61 -13.75 10.56
CA MET A 301 5.37 -13.46 9.15
C MET A 301 6.69 -13.16 8.41
N SER A 302 6.81 -13.65 7.18
CA SER A 302 7.94 -13.37 6.29
C SER A 302 7.49 -13.26 4.84
N GLU A 303 8.06 -12.30 4.12
CA GLU A 303 7.95 -12.25 2.66
C GLU A 303 8.90 -13.28 2.02
N ILE A 304 8.45 -14.54 1.98
CA ILE A 304 9.25 -15.73 1.63
C ILE A 304 9.95 -15.64 0.27
N SER A 305 9.44 -14.83 -0.64
CA SER A 305 9.95 -14.69 -2.00
C SER A 305 11.23 -13.87 -2.07
N CYS A 306 11.52 -13.02 -1.07
CA CYS A 306 12.64 -12.09 -1.13
C CYS A 306 13.40 -11.86 0.19
N GLU A 307 12.74 -12.04 1.34
CA GLU A 307 13.38 -11.82 2.64
C GLU A 307 14.55 -12.78 2.92
N PRO A 308 14.45 -14.11 2.65
CA PRO A 308 15.54 -15.04 2.96
C PRO A 308 16.85 -14.68 2.26
N THR A 309 16.75 -14.13 1.05
CA THR A 309 17.87 -13.74 0.19
C THR A 309 18.23 -12.25 0.28
N MET A 310 17.53 -11.46 1.10
CA MET A 310 17.73 -10.01 1.23
C MET A 310 17.71 -9.25 -0.10
N ASN A 311 16.85 -9.68 -1.02
CA ASN A 311 16.68 -9.07 -2.34
C ASN A 311 15.30 -8.42 -2.52
N CYS A 312 14.57 -8.19 -1.42
CA CYS A 312 13.33 -7.43 -1.47
C CYS A 312 13.61 -6.02 -2.00
N ASP A 313 12.83 -5.62 -3.00
CA ASP A 313 12.81 -4.23 -3.41
C ASP A 313 11.99 -3.37 -2.42
N ARG A 314 11.98 -2.07 -2.70
CA ARG A 314 11.26 -1.07 -1.92
C ARG A 314 9.77 -1.43 -1.72
N ASN A 315 9.09 -1.89 -2.78
CA ASN A 315 7.67 -2.19 -2.71
C ASN A 315 7.42 -3.39 -1.79
N GLN A 316 8.25 -4.43 -1.93
CA GLN A 316 8.09 -5.70 -1.25
C GLN A 316 8.26 -5.59 0.27
N ASP A 317 9.06 -4.63 0.73
CA ASP A 317 9.24 -4.32 2.16
C ASP A 317 7.92 -3.87 2.84
N CYS A 318 6.94 -3.36 2.08
CA CYS A 318 5.64 -2.92 2.57
C CYS A 318 4.62 -4.05 2.77
N PHE A 319 4.75 -5.15 2.02
CA PHE A 319 3.63 -6.05 1.74
C PHE A 319 3.08 -6.77 2.97
N LYS A 320 3.99 -7.25 3.83
CA LYS A 320 3.61 -7.92 5.08
C LYS A 320 2.97 -6.96 6.10
N GLY A 321 3.32 -5.67 6.04
CA GLY A 321 2.63 -4.62 6.77
C GLY A 321 1.16 -4.56 6.39
N PHE A 322 0.85 -4.56 5.09
CA PHE A 322 -0.53 -4.54 4.61
C PHE A 322 -1.30 -5.80 5.01
N LEU A 323 -0.69 -6.98 4.80
CA LEU A 323 -1.31 -8.24 5.19
C LEU A 323 -1.62 -8.27 6.70
N SER A 324 -0.71 -7.81 7.55
CA SER A 324 -0.91 -7.75 9.00
C SER A 324 -2.16 -6.94 9.37
N SER A 325 -2.28 -5.72 8.83
CA SER A 325 -3.42 -4.85 9.11
C SER A 325 -4.74 -5.41 8.56
N TRP A 326 -4.74 -5.90 7.32
CA TRP A 326 -5.93 -6.48 6.72
C TRP A 326 -6.42 -7.71 7.48
N LEU A 327 -5.52 -8.62 7.88
CA LEU A 327 -5.86 -9.75 8.73
C LEU A 327 -6.46 -9.31 10.08
N THR A 328 -5.91 -8.26 10.69
CA THR A 328 -6.46 -7.70 11.93
C THR A 328 -7.91 -7.24 11.76
N PHE A 329 -8.23 -6.49 10.69
CA PHE A 329 -9.61 -6.10 10.42
C PHE A 329 -10.51 -7.27 10.05
N ILE A 330 -10.01 -8.26 9.29
CA ILE A 330 -10.76 -9.49 8.98
C ILE A 330 -11.23 -10.18 10.26
N ALA A 331 -10.36 -10.28 11.28
CA ALA A 331 -10.71 -10.88 12.56
C ALA A 331 -11.84 -10.14 13.31
N THR A 332 -12.07 -8.84 13.02
CA THR A 332 -13.18 -8.08 13.61
C THR A 332 -14.52 -8.37 12.93
N ILE A 333 -14.55 -8.51 11.60
CA ILE A 333 -15.79 -8.69 10.81
C ILE A 333 -16.11 -10.15 10.50
N VAL A 334 -15.14 -11.05 10.69
CA VAL A 334 -15.28 -12.51 10.56
C VAL A 334 -14.77 -13.18 11.84
N PRO A 335 -15.51 -13.09 12.96
CA PRO A 335 -14.97 -13.40 14.30
C PRO A 335 -14.45 -14.83 14.48
N TYR A 336 -14.96 -15.81 13.73
CA TYR A 336 -14.49 -17.20 13.83
C TYR A 336 -13.02 -17.38 13.42
N THR A 337 -12.45 -16.43 12.66
CA THR A 337 -11.04 -16.46 12.22
C THR A 337 -10.08 -15.90 13.28
N SER A 338 -10.60 -15.22 14.31
CA SER A 338 -9.80 -14.47 15.29
C SER A 338 -8.82 -15.36 16.05
N SER A 339 -9.23 -16.57 16.45
CA SER A 339 -8.37 -17.50 17.19
C SER A 339 -7.14 -17.96 16.41
N GLU A 340 -7.20 -17.92 15.08
CA GLU A 340 -6.07 -18.30 14.22
C GLU A 340 -5.22 -17.09 13.83
N ILE A 341 -5.86 -15.94 13.58
CA ILE A 341 -5.17 -14.71 13.14
C ILE A 341 -4.43 -14.03 14.30
N MET A 342 -5.07 -13.85 15.46
CA MET A 342 -4.52 -13.01 16.54
C MET A 342 -3.16 -13.49 17.06
N PRO A 343 -2.93 -14.81 17.29
CA PRO A 343 -1.61 -15.28 17.71
C PRO A 343 -0.51 -14.97 16.69
N LYS A 344 -0.82 -15.04 15.40
CA LYS A 344 0.13 -14.78 14.30
C LYS A 344 0.52 -13.30 14.24
N ILE A 345 -0.45 -12.39 14.42
CA ILE A 345 -0.21 -10.95 14.50
C ILE A 345 0.63 -10.61 15.73
N GLN A 346 0.27 -11.14 16.90
CA GLN A 346 0.98 -10.92 18.16
C GLN A 346 2.44 -11.38 18.10
N GLN A 347 2.70 -12.59 17.61
CA GLN A 347 4.05 -13.12 17.50
C GLN A 347 4.88 -12.38 16.45
N SER A 348 4.26 -11.97 15.34
CA SER A 348 4.94 -11.13 14.34
C SER A 348 5.26 -9.74 14.87
N ALA A 349 4.42 -9.15 15.72
CA ALA A 349 4.68 -7.86 16.36
C ALA A 349 5.86 -7.91 17.34
N LEU A 350 5.91 -8.94 18.20
CA LEU A 350 7.06 -9.19 19.08
C LEU A 350 8.35 -9.36 18.27
N ALA A 351 8.27 -10.10 17.17
CA ALA A 351 9.39 -10.33 16.27
C ALA A 351 9.86 -9.05 15.55
N ALA A 352 8.91 -8.22 15.07
CA ALA A 352 9.19 -6.94 14.45
C ALA A 352 9.84 -5.95 15.43
N ALA A 353 9.32 -5.84 16.67
CA ALA A 353 9.89 -4.95 17.69
C ALA A 353 11.36 -5.28 18.00
N ARG A 354 11.75 -6.56 17.99
CA ARG A 354 13.15 -6.99 18.16
C ARG A 354 14.07 -6.55 17.02
N GLN A 355 13.53 -6.26 15.84
CA GLN A 355 14.28 -5.73 14.71
C GLN A 355 14.44 -4.20 14.77
N CYS A 356 13.73 -3.51 15.66
CA CYS A 356 13.71 -2.04 15.81
C CYS A 356 14.81 -1.54 16.74
N VAL A 357 16.06 -1.82 16.38
CA VAL A 357 17.26 -1.56 17.20
C VAL A 357 18.43 -1.00 16.38
N GLY A 358 18.19 -0.76 15.09
CA GLY A 358 19.20 -0.41 14.12
C GLY A 358 19.19 1.06 13.72
N GLY A 359 20.04 1.37 12.75
CA GLY A 359 20.10 2.68 12.13
C GLY A 359 20.62 3.80 13.02
N ASP A 360 20.57 5.03 12.52
CA ASP A 360 21.19 6.20 13.18
C ASP A 360 20.47 6.60 14.48
N SER A 361 19.16 6.34 14.55
CA SER A 361 18.36 6.58 15.76
C SER A 361 18.51 5.48 16.81
N GLY A 362 19.12 4.35 16.48
CA GLY A 362 19.16 3.16 17.34
C GLY A 362 17.79 2.49 17.56
N SER A 363 16.78 2.85 16.77
CA SER A 363 15.41 2.35 16.90
C SER A 363 14.79 1.93 15.57
N GLN A 364 15.49 2.08 14.44
CA GLN A 364 14.95 1.78 13.12
C GLN A 364 14.79 0.27 12.93
N CYS A 365 13.72 -0.13 12.26
CA CYS A 365 13.34 -1.52 12.11
C CYS A 365 13.97 -2.17 10.87
N GLY A 366 14.51 -3.38 11.06
CA GLY A 366 14.90 -4.29 9.98
C GLY A 366 13.71 -5.05 9.37
N ARG A 367 13.94 -5.65 8.19
CA ARG A 367 12.91 -6.37 7.44
C ARG A 367 12.78 -7.84 7.82
N ARG A 368 13.78 -8.53 8.35
CA ARG A 368 13.72 -9.98 8.66
C ARG A 368 13.31 -10.25 10.10
N TRP A 369 12.00 -10.23 10.36
CA TRP A 369 11.43 -10.41 11.71
C TRP A 369 11.75 -11.78 12.33
N HIS A 370 11.97 -12.82 11.52
CA HIS A 370 12.30 -14.16 12.00
C HIS A 370 13.68 -14.25 12.68
N GLN A 371 14.54 -13.23 12.54
CA GLN A 371 15.87 -13.21 13.16
C GLN A 371 15.82 -12.69 14.60
N ASN A 372 16.78 -13.15 15.41
CA ASN A 372 16.92 -12.68 16.80
C ASN A 372 17.70 -11.37 16.91
N THR A 373 18.50 -11.04 15.90
CA THR A 373 19.31 -9.82 15.82
C THR A 373 18.85 -8.97 14.65
N TRP A 374 19.09 -7.66 14.74
CA TRP A 374 18.86 -6.75 13.62
C TRP A 374 19.55 -7.23 12.36
N ASP A 375 18.83 -7.17 11.25
CA ASP A 375 19.29 -7.71 9.98
C ASP A 375 20.18 -6.76 9.17
N GLY A 376 20.46 -5.56 9.69
CA GLY A 376 21.31 -4.55 9.07
C GLY A 376 20.59 -3.63 8.07
N SER A 377 19.28 -3.79 7.87
CA SER A 377 18.50 -2.96 6.94
C SER A 377 17.68 -1.89 7.66
N THR A 378 17.48 -0.76 6.99
CA THR A 378 16.59 0.33 7.42
C THR A 378 15.90 0.93 6.21
N SER A 379 14.61 1.16 6.29
CA SER A 379 13.87 1.95 5.30
C SER A 379 12.54 2.45 5.88
N LEU A 380 11.92 3.44 5.22
CA LEU A 380 10.57 3.88 5.55
C LEU A 380 9.60 2.69 5.55
N GLU A 381 9.74 1.80 4.57
CA GLU A 381 8.85 0.67 4.33
C GLU A 381 9.00 -0.42 5.40
N SER A 382 10.23 -0.63 5.90
CA SER A 382 10.49 -1.55 7.00
C SER A 382 9.87 -1.03 8.30
N ASP A 383 10.00 0.26 8.59
CA ASP A 383 9.33 0.91 9.73
C ASP A 383 7.80 0.92 9.54
N MET A 384 7.29 1.14 8.32
CA MET A 384 5.85 1.09 8.01
C MET A 384 5.26 -0.30 8.26
N SER A 385 5.94 -1.36 7.81
CA SER A 385 5.52 -2.74 8.05
C SER A 385 5.54 -3.09 9.53
N ALA A 386 6.58 -2.68 10.26
CA ALA A 386 6.67 -2.87 11.71
C ALA A 386 5.58 -2.10 12.45
N LEU A 387 5.32 -0.84 12.08
CA LEU A 387 4.28 0.00 12.66
C LEU A 387 2.90 -0.65 12.51
N SER A 388 2.61 -1.18 11.32
CA SER A 388 1.35 -1.85 11.03
C SER A 388 1.10 -3.02 11.99
N VAL A 389 2.03 -3.98 12.06
CA VAL A 389 1.84 -5.18 12.88
C VAL A 389 1.87 -4.88 14.39
N ILE A 390 2.71 -3.94 14.85
CA ILE A 390 2.76 -3.54 16.26
C ILE A 390 1.45 -2.86 16.66
N SER A 391 0.98 -1.89 15.87
CA SER A 391 -0.27 -1.17 16.15
C SER A 391 -1.48 -2.12 16.13
N SER A 392 -1.50 -3.09 15.21
CA SER A 392 -2.54 -4.12 15.13
C SER A 392 -2.72 -4.92 16.41
N THR A 393 -1.69 -5.08 17.26
CA THR A 393 -1.84 -5.80 18.54
C THR A 393 -2.77 -5.09 19.52
N MET A 394 -3.04 -3.79 19.31
CA MET A 394 -4.00 -3.04 20.10
C MET A 394 -5.42 -3.60 20.00
N ILE A 395 -5.76 -4.38 18.97
CA ILE A 395 -7.08 -5.03 18.83
C ILE A 395 -7.52 -5.76 20.11
N ALA A 396 -6.57 -6.31 20.86
CA ALA A 396 -6.77 -6.92 22.17
C ALA A 396 -7.54 -6.00 23.16
N PHE A 397 -7.30 -4.70 23.08
CA PHE A 397 -7.81 -3.67 23.98
C PHE A 397 -9.01 -2.88 23.43
N HIS A 398 -9.49 -3.20 22.22
CA HIS A 398 -10.61 -2.50 21.59
C HIS A 398 -11.82 -3.43 21.47
N GLN A 399 -12.91 -3.09 22.15
CA GLN A 399 -14.20 -3.75 21.95
C GLN A 399 -14.98 -3.08 20.82
N GLY A 400 -15.67 -3.87 19.99
CA GLY A 400 -16.48 -3.34 18.89
C GLY A 400 -15.65 -2.62 17.82
N ALA A 401 -14.41 -3.07 17.60
CA ALA A 401 -13.45 -2.45 16.68
C ALA A 401 -13.77 -2.64 15.18
N GLU A 402 -15.01 -2.99 14.85
CA GLU A 402 -15.43 -3.27 13.48
C GLU A 402 -15.39 -1.99 12.62
N PRO A 403 -14.88 -2.06 11.38
CA PRO A 403 -15.02 -1.00 10.39
C PRO A 403 -16.46 -0.50 10.29
N LEU A 404 -16.64 0.81 10.36
CA LEU A 404 -17.97 1.42 10.36
C LEU A 404 -18.61 1.38 8.96
N THR A 405 -19.92 1.55 8.94
CA THR A 405 -20.77 1.71 7.75
C THR A 405 -21.58 3.01 7.89
N SER A 406 -22.31 3.40 6.84
CA SER A 406 -23.28 4.50 6.93
C SER A 406 -24.40 4.25 7.96
N HIS A 407 -24.60 3.00 8.39
CA HIS A 407 -25.64 2.61 9.34
C HIS A 407 -25.11 2.28 10.75
N SER A 408 -23.80 2.14 10.93
CA SER A 408 -23.16 1.82 12.21
C SER A 408 -22.34 2.98 12.80
N GLY A 409 -22.56 4.21 12.33
CA GLY A 409 -21.96 5.42 12.91
C GLY A 409 -20.85 6.08 12.08
N GLY A 410 -20.59 5.56 10.86
CA GLY A 410 -19.73 6.21 9.87
C GLY A 410 -20.35 7.52 9.40
N THR A 411 -19.57 8.61 9.42
CA THR A 411 -20.03 9.97 9.12
C THR A 411 -19.56 10.50 7.77
N SER A 412 -18.63 9.80 7.12
CA SER A 412 -18.09 10.20 5.82
C SER A 412 -19.18 10.18 4.75
N LYS A 413 -19.38 11.32 4.07
CA LYS A 413 -20.51 11.54 3.16
C LYS A 413 -20.30 10.84 1.82
N SER A 414 -21.35 10.30 1.22
CA SER A 414 -21.29 9.68 -0.10
C SER A 414 -21.36 10.73 -1.22
N ASN A 415 -20.55 10.57 -2.27
CA ASN A 415 -20.73 11.22 -3.56
C ASN A 415 -20.56 10.14 -4.66
N PRO A 416 -21.66 9.51 -5.11
CA PRO A 416 -21.62 8.45 -6.11
C PRO A 416 -21.04 8.87 -7.47
N THR A 417 -20.93 10.17 -7.72
CA THR A 417 -20.40 10.74 -8.98
C THR A 417 -18.98 11.28 -8.85
N ALA A 418 -18.32 11.11 -7.71
CA ALA A 418 -16.91 11.48 -7.53
C ALA A 418 -16.03 10.85 -8.62
N GLY A 419 -15.02 11.58 -9.11
CA GLY A 419 -14.15 11.13 -10.21
C GLY A 419 -14.81 11.01 -11.60
N THR A 420 -16.13 11.24 -11.75
CA THR A 420 -16.82 11.14 -13.06
C THR A 420 -16.93 12.46 -13.82
N GLY A 421 -16.38 13.55 -13.26
CA GLY A 421 -16.44 14.89 -13.84
C GLY A 421 -15.90 14.92 -15.27
N THR A 422 -16.71 15.42 -16.21
CA THR A 422 -16.33 15.55 -17.62
C THR A 422 -15.32 16.67 -17.82
N HIS A 423 -14.05 16.39 -17.55
CA HIS A 423 -13.01 17.06 -18.33
C HIS A 423 -12.99 16.42 -19.71
N LYS A 424 -13.28 17.23 -20.72
CA LYS A 424 -13.16 16.95 -22.16
C LYS A 424 -11.69 16.70 -22.56
N GLY A 425 -11.04 15.80 -21.85
CA GLY A 425 -9.67 15.35 -22.05
C GLY A 425 -9.70 13.84 -22.05
N THR A 426 -10.44 13.24 -22.98
CA THR A 426 -10.04 11.92 -23.43
C THR A 426 -8.59 12.06 -23.93
N PRO A 427 -7.64 11.25 -23.43
CA PRO A 427 -6.22 11.34 -23.77
C PRO A 427 -5.92 11.17 -25.28
N ASN A 428 -6.92 10.68 -26.02
CA ASN A 428 -6.85 10.34 -27.44
C ASN A 428 -7.62 11.29 -28.36
N GLN A 429 -8.06 12.46 -27.88
CA GLN A 429 -8.58 13.52 -28.75
C GLN A 429 -7.51 14.63 -28.84
N PRO A 430 -6.68 14.65 -29.90
CA PRO A 430 -5.84 15.80 -30.17
C PRO A 430 -6.72 17.06 -30.15
N LYS A 431 -6.24 18.14 -29.53
CA LYS A 431 -6.95 19.42 -29.59
C LYS A 431 -7.25 19.74 -31.06
N PRO A 432 -8.46 20.23 -31.40
CA PRO A 432 -8.77 20.62 -32.77
C PRO A 432 -7.70 21.58 -33.29
N ILE A 433 -7.07 21.24 -34.42
CA ILE A 433 -6.04 22.08 -35.04
C ILE A 433 -6.67 23.42 -35.37
N THR A 434 -6.20 24.49 -34.73
CA THR A 434 -6.71 25.84 -34.92
C THR A 434 -6.10 26.49 -36.18
N THR A 435 -6.69 27.59 -36.63
CA THR A 435 -6.09 28.42 -37.69
C THR A 435 -4.70 28.92 -37.28
N GLY A 436 -4.48 29.17 -35.98
CA GLY A 436 -3.18 29.56 -35.43
C GLY A 436 -2.14 28.45 -35.56
N ASP A 437 -2.50 27.20 -35.27
CA ASP A 437 -1.61 26.04 -35.42
C ASP A 437 -1.22 25.81 -36.89
N ARG A 438 -2.17 25.97 -37.81
CA ARG A 438 -1.90 25.88 -39.26
C ARG A 438 -0.97 26.99 -39.73
N ALA A 439 -1.17 28.22 -39.26
CA ALA A 439 -0.30 29.35 -39.59
C ALA A 439 1.11 29.13 -39.04
N GLY A 440 1.25 28.73 -37.77
CA GLY A 440 2.53 28.43 -37.13
C GLY A 440 3.28 27.31 -37.83
N ALA A 441 2.61 26.19 -38.13
CA ALA A 441 3.20 25.07 -38.85
C ALA A 441 3.64 25.45 -40.27
N SER A 442 2.85 26.29 -40.97
CA SER A 442 3.21 26.77 -42.31
C SER A 442 4.43 27.68 -42.28
N ILE A 443 4.51 28.61 -41.30
CA ILE A 443 5.67 29.50 -41.13
C ILE A 443 6.93 28.67 -40.84
N LEU A 444 6.87 27.72 -39.91
CA LEU A 444 7.98 26.83 -39.59
C LEU A 444 8.44 26.01 -40.80
N THR A 445 7.49 25.49 -41.58
CA THR A 445 7.79 24.73 -42.79
C THR A 445 8.47 25.60 -43.86
N ILE A 446 7.97 26.83 -44.08
CA ILE A 446 8.58 27.78 -45.02
C ILE A 446 9.98 28.17 -44.58
N LEU A 447 10.19 28.45 -43.28
CA LEU A 447 11.51 28.79 -42.75
C LEU A 447 12.50 27.64 -42.86
N PHE A 448 12.06 26.41 -42.58
CA PHE A 448 12.90 25.22 -42.69
C PHE A 448 13.26 24.93 -44.15
N LEU A 449 12.28 24.94 -45.06
CA LEU A 449 12.55 24.77 -46.49
C LEU A 449 13.40 25.92 -47.05
N GLY A 450 13.15 27.16 -46.60
CA GLY A 450 13.92 28.33 -47.00
C GLY A 450 15.39 28.24 -46.57
N THR A 451 15.65 27.85 -45.32
CA THR A 451 17.03 27.62 -44.85
C THR A 451 17.69 26.46 -45.56
N TRP A 452 16.96 25.37 -45.82
CA TRP A 452 17.49 24.22 -46.53
C TRP A 452 17.82 24.54 -48.00
N ILE A 453 16.91 25.20 -48.72
CA ILE A 453 17.13 25.67 -50.10
C ILE A 453 18.28 26.66 -50.16
N SER A 454 18.36 27.60 -49.21
CA SER A 454 19.46 28.58 -49.14
C SER A 454 20.80 27.88 -48.89
N GLY A 455 20.84 26.88 -48.02
CA GLY A 455 22.03 26.06 -47.76
C GLY A 455 22.46 25.27 -49.00
N VAL A 456 21.52 24.65 -49.71
CA VAL A 456 21.79 23.93 -50.96
C VAL A 456 22.27 24.89 -52.06
N ALA A 457 21.63 26.05 -52.21
CA ALA A 457 22.04 27.07 -53.17
C ALA A 457 23.45 27.61 -52.88
N TRP A 458 23.78 27.85 -51.60
CA TRP A 458 25.12 28.26 -51.18
C TRP A 458 26.18 27.20 -51.53
N MET A 459 25.89 25.92 -51.30
CA MET A 459 26.79 24.82 -51.68
C MET A 459 26.97 24.69 -53.21
N ILE A 460 25.96 25.02 -54.01
CA ILE A 460 26.01 24.90 -55.49
C ILE A 460 26.68 26.11 -56.14
N TYR A 461 26.40 27.33 -55.67
CA TYR A 461 26.86 28.57 -56.29
C TYR A 461 28.10 29.19 -55.63
N GLY A 462 28.62 28.56 -54.58
CA GLY A 462 29.96 28.81 -54.04
C GLY A 462 29.97 29.53 -52.70
N GLY A 463 30.37 28.78 -51.68
CA GLY A 463 31.28 29.27 -50.64
C GLY A 463 32.73 29.04 -51.04
#